data_AF-A0A7C0XXC4-F1
#
_entry.id   AF-A0A7C0XXC4-F1
#
_cell.length_a   1.000
_cell.length_b   1.000
_cell.length_c   1.000
_cell.angle_alpha   90.00
_cell.angle_beta   90.00
_cell.angle_gamma   90.00
#
_symmetry.space_group_name_H-M   'P 1'
#
loop_
_entity.id
_entity.type
_entity.pdbx_description
1 polymer ?
#
loop_
_entity_poly.entity_id
_entity_poly.type
_entity_poly.pdbx_seq_one_letter_code
_entity_poly.pdbx_strand_id
1 'polypeptide(L)'
;MLDLNLIREQPDVIKEGLRKRNDNPTRVDAILEYDTRRRAVLTEVETLRAERNRLSKEIGRSKDPAAREHQIAIVREMRDQIGALEEKLREVESVLEAEMSQLPALPHA
;
A
#
# COMPACT_ATOMS: atom_id res chain seq x y z
N MET A 1 1.70 -18.42 -8.27
CA MET A 1 2.62 -17.39 -7.73
C MET A 1 2.94 -17.74 -6.30
N LEU A 2 4.16 -17.46 -5.84
CA LEU A 2 4.51 -17.58 -4.43
C LEU A 2 3.61 -16.64 -3.62
N ASP A 3 3.09 -17.12 -2.48
CA ASP A 3 2.28 -16.27 -1.61
C ASP A 3 3.18 -15.21 -0.94
N LEU A 4 2.79 -13.95 -1.03
CA LEU A 4 3.46 -12.84 -0.34
C LEU A 4 3.51 -13.07 1.18
N ASN A 5 2.54 -13.79 1.74
CA ASN A 5 2.55 -14.18 3.14
C ASN A 5 3.74 -15.08 3.46
N LEU A 6 4.06 -16.05 2.60
CA LEU A 6 5.21 -16.92 2.78
C LEU A 6 6.54 -16.13 2.75
N ILE A 7 6.61 -15.09 1.91
CA ILE A 7 7.78 -14.19 1.83
C ILE A 7 7.96 -13.38 3.12
N ARG A 8 6.85 -12.96 3.75
CA ARG A 8 6.89 -12.24 5.03
C ARG A 8 7.24 -13.15 6.21
N GLU A 9 6.68 -14.36 6.24
CA GLU A 9 6.83 -15.28 7.35
C GLU A 9 8.19 -15.98 7.35
N GLN A 10 8.70 -16.34 6.16
CA GLN A 10 9.91 -17.15 6.01
C GLN A 10 10.88 -16.58 4.95
N PRO A 11 11.29 -15.30 5.04
CA PRO A 11 12.15 -14.68 4.04
C PRO A 11 13.49 -15.40 3.88
N ASP A 12 14.07 -15.90 4.97
CA ASP A 12 15.36 -16.59 4.94
C ASP A 12 15.30 -17.93 4.21
N VAL A 13 14.21 -18.67 4.35
CA VAL A 13 13.99 -19.94 3.65
C VAL A 13 13.93 -19.71 2.14
N ILE A 14 13.26 -18.63 1.71
CA ILE A 14 13.15 -18.27 0.30
C ILE A 14 14.50 -17.80 -0.24
N LYS A 15 15.21 -16.93 0.50
CA LYS A 15 16.55 -16.48 0.13
C LYS A 15 17.52 -17.66 -0.05
N GLU A 16 17.45 -18.64 0.84
CA GLU A 16 18.27 -19.84 0.73
C GLU A 16 17.87 -20.70 -0.48
N GLY A 17 16.57 -20.83 -0.76
CA GLY A 17 16.07 -21.48 -1.97
C GLY A 17 16.54 -20.80 -3.26
N LEU A 18 16.59 -19.46 -3.28
CA LEU A 18 17.13 -18.69 -4.40
C LEU A 18 18.64 -18.89 -4.56
N ARG A 19 19.41 -18.87 -3.47
CA ARG A 19 20.85 -19.16 -3.50
C ARG A 19 21.16 -20.53 -4.07
N LYS A 20 20.41 -21.56 -3.65
CA LYS A 20 20.55 -22.94 -4.19
C LYS A 20 20.31 -23.02 -5.70
N ARG A 21 19.58 -22.06 -6.26
CA ARG A 21 19.29 -21.95 -7.70
C ARG A 21 20.22 -20.98 -8.44
N ASN A 22 21.26 -20.46 -7.77
CA ASN A 22 22.13 -19.40 -8.28
C ASN A 22 21.36 -18.14 -8.70
N ASP A 23 20.25 -17.85 -8.03
CA ASP A 23 19.44 -16.64 -8.23
C ASP A 23 19.76 -15.60 -7.14
N ASN A 24 19.32 -14.37 -7.34
CA ASN A 24 19.64 -13.24 -6.47
C ASN A 24 18.70 -13.18 -5.25
N PRO A 25 19.19 -13.44 -4.01
CA PRO A 25 18.37 -13.40 -2.80
C PRO A 25 17.91 -11.98 -2.42
N THR A 26 18.55 -10.91 -2.94
CA THR A 26 18.16 -9.53 -2.62
C THR A 26 16.79 -9.15 -3.20
N ARG A 27 16.25 -9.93 -4.14
CA ARG A 27 14.88 -9.77 -4.63
C ARG A 27 13.84 -9.91 -3.51
N VAL A 28 14.10 -10.79 -2.54
CA VAL A 28 13.22 -10.97 -1.37
C VAL A 28 13.15 -9.68 -0.55
N ASP A 29 14.29 -9.01 -0.36
CA ASP A 29 14.35 -7.74 0.37
C ASP A 29 13.58 -6.63 -0.37
N ALA A 30 13.73 -6.54 -1.69
CA ALA A 30 12.98 -5.60 -2.51
C ALA A 30 11.46 -5.83 -2.41
N ILE A 31 11.01 -7.08 -2.49
CA ILE A 31 9.59 -7.44 -2.36
C ILE A 31 9.04 -7.03 -0.99
N LEU A 32 9.78 -7.30 0.09
CA LEU A 32 9.38 -6.90 1.45
C LEU A 32 9.33 -5.37 1.61
N GLU A 33 10.24 -4.65 0.97
CA GLU A 33 10.22 -3.19 0.96
C GLU A 33 8.99 -2.64 0.23
N TYR A 34 8.70 -3.13 -0.97
CA TYR A 34 7.51 -2.73 -1.73
C TYR A 34 6.22 -3.11 -1.00
N ASP A 35 6.17 -4.28 -0.35
CA ASP A 35 5.03 -4.66 0.48
C ASP A 35 4.83 -3.70 1.67
N THR A 36 5.93 -3.30 2.32
CA THR A 36 5.89 -2.32 3.42
C THR A 36 5.36 -0.98 2.93
N ARG A 37 5.84 -0.50 1.78
CA ARG A 37 5.36 0.73 1.15
C ARG A 37 3.88 0.62 0.78
N ARG A 38 3.45 -0.50 0.21
CA ARG A 38 2.05 -0.77 -0.14
C ARG A 38 1.14 -0.64 1.08
N ARG A 39 1.50 -1.31 2.18
CA ARG A 39 0.75 -1.27 3.44
C ARG A 39 0.70 0.12 4.06
N ALA A 40 1.80 0.87 4.00
CA ALA A 40 1.85 2.25 4.48
C ALA A 40 0.89 3.16 3.69
N VAL A 41 0.96 3.12 2.37
CA VAL A 41 0.07 3.91 1.49
C VAL A 41 -1.40 3.51 1.70
N LEU A 42 -1.69 2.21 1.80
CA LEU A 42 -3.05 1.73 2.06
C LEU A 42 -3.59 2.29 3.40
N THR A 43 -2.78 2.24 4.45
CA THR A 43 -3.15 2.77 5.77
C THR A 43 -3.42 4.28 5.71
N GLU A 44 -2.61 5.02 4.96
CA GLU A 44 -2.76 6.46 4.75
C GLU A 44 -4.07 6.79 4.01
N VAL A 45 -4.38 6.05 2.93
CA VAL A 45 -5.64 6.17 2.19
C VAL A 45 -6.84 5.90 3.09
N GLU A 46 -6.80 4.83 3.89
CA GLU A 46 -7.89 4.50 4.82
C GLU A 46 -8.08 5.57 5.90
N THR A 47 -6.98 6.10 6.43
CA THR A 47 -6.98 7.17 7.43
C THR A 47 -7.63 8.45 6.87
N LEU A 48 -7.20 8.89 5.68
CA LEU A 48 -7.76 10.07 5.02
C LEU A 48 -9.23 9.87 4.64
N ARG A 49 -9.62 8.66 4.20
CA ARG A 49 -11.03 8.34 3.93
C ARG A 49 -11.87 8.43 5.20
N ALA A 50 -11.37 7.94 6.34
CA ALA A 50 -12.04 8.03 7.62
C ALA A 50 -12.19 9.50 8.08
N GLU A 51 -11.12 10.29 7.95
CA GLU A 51 -11.12 11.71 8.30
C GLU A 51 -12.08 12.53 7.42
N ARG A 52 -12.03 12.33 6.10
CA ARG A 52 -12.95 12.95 5.15
C ARG A 52 -14.40 12.63 5.49
N ASN A 53 -14.71 11.37 5.83
CA ASN A 53 -16.06 10.97 6.22
C ASN A 53 -16.51 11.60 7.54
N ARG A 54 -15.60 11.77 8.51
CA ARG A 54 -15.86 12.47 9.76
C ARG A 54 -16.18 13.95 9.51
N LEU A 55 -15.30 14.64 8.77
CA LEU A 55 -15.50 16.06 8.43
C LEU A 55 -16.78 16.27 7.61
N SER A 56 -17.10 15.37 6.68
CA SER A 56 -18.35 15.44 5.91
C SER A 56 -19.59 15.39 6.81
N LYS A 57 -19.56 14.61 7.90
CA LYS A 57 -20.65 14.57 8.89
C LYS A 57 -20.70 15.83 9.75
N GLU A 58 -19.54 16.41 10.09
CA GLU A 58 -19.44 17.67 10.85
C GLU A 58 -19.98 18.86 10.03
N ILE A 59 -19.68 18.91 8.72
CA ILE A 59 -20.22 19.91 7.77
C ILE A 59 -21.74 19.92 7.78
N GLY A 60 -22.38 18.74 7.75
CA GLY A 60 -23.84 18.62 7.76
C GLY A 60 -24.49 19.03 9.08
N ARG A 61 -23.73 19.10 10.17
CA ARG A 61 -24.18 19.52 11.51
C ARG A 61 -23.85 20.97 11.82
N SER A 62 -22.91 21.58 11.08
CA SER A 62 -22.51 22.96 11.29
C SER A 62 -23.64 23.92 10.91
N LYS A 63 -23.93 24.86 11.80
CA LYS A 63 -24.89 25.96 11.58
C LYS A 63 -24.21 27.24 11.12
N ASP A 64 -22.88 27.29 11.16
CA ASP A 64 -22.08 28.45 10.75
C ASP A 64 -21.67 28.32 9.26
N PRO A 65 -22.13 29.23 8.39
CA PRO A 65 -21.78 29.23 6.97
C PRO A 65 -20.27 29.35 6.71
N ALA A 66 -19.54 30.15 7.49
CA ALA A 66 -18.12 30.38 7.28
C ALA A 66 -17.29 29.13 7.64
N ALA A 67 -17.57 28.52 8.79
CA ALA A 67 -16.95 27.25 9.17
C ALA A 67 -17.26 26.13 8.17
N ARG A 68 -18.49 26.10 7.64
CA ARG A 68 -18.91 25.11 6.64
C ARG A 68 -18.11 25.24 5.34
N GLU A 69 -17.93 26.46 4.84
CA GLU A 69 -17.18 26.71 3.59
C GLU A 69 -15.70 26.30 3.73
N HIS A 70 -15.07 26.64 4.86
CA HIS A 70 -13.70 26.21 5.15
C HIS A 70 -13.56 24.68 5.21
N GLN A 71 -14.49 23.99 5.88
CA GLN A 71 -14.49 22.52 5.94
C GLN A 71 -14.72 21.87 4.57
N ILE A 72 -15.55 22.47 3.70
CA ILE A 72 -15.75 21.99 2.33
C ILE A 72 -14.44 22.07 1.54
N ALA A 73 -13.66 23.14 1.70
CA ALA A 73 -12.36 23.28 1.06
C ALA A 73 -11.39 22.17 1.50
N ILE A 74 -11.29 21.90 2.81
CA ILE A 74 -10.46 20.80 3.36
C ILE A 74 -10.90 19.44 2.79
N VAL A 75 -12.20 19.15 2.76
CA VAL A 75 -12.72 17.88 2.23
C VAL A 75 -12.40 17.70 0.74
N ARG A 76 -12.35 18.78 -0.03
CA ARG A 76 -11.92 18.74 -1.44
C ARG A 76 -10.44 18.41 -1.55
N GLU A 77 -9.59 19.07 -0.78
CA GLU A 77 -8.14 18.78 -0.76
C GLU A 77 -7.85 17.34 -0.35
N MET A 78 -8.55 16.82 0.67
CA MET A 78 -8.44 15.41 1.08
C MET A 78 -8.84 14.45 -0.04
N ARG A 79 -9.83 14.80 -0.86
CA ARG A 79 -10.22 13.97 -2.01
C ARG A 79 -9.11 13.90 -3.05
N ASP A 80 -8.45 15.03 -3.32
CA ASP A 80 -7.34 15.08 -4.27
C ASP A 80 -6.13 14.29 -3.74
N GLN A 81 -5.82 14.42 -2.45
CA GLN A 81 -4.79 13.62 -1.77
C GLN A 81 -5.08 12.11 -1.82
N ILE A 82 -6.33 11.70 -1.54
CA ILE A 82 -6.76 10.30 -1.66
C ILE A 82 -6.54 9.80 -3.10
N GLY A 83 -6.93 10.58 -4.11
CA GLY A 83 -6.71 10.22 -5.51
C GLY A 83 -5.24 10.01 -5.85
N ALA A 84 -4.37 10.93 -5.40
CA ALA A 84 -2.92 10.81 -5.62
C ALA A 84 -2.33 9.57 -4.92
N LEU A 85 -2.77 9.27 -3.70
CA LEU A 85 -2.32 8.08 -2.97
C LEU A 85 -2.86 6.78 -3.57
N GLU A 86 -4.06 6.79 -4.14
CA GLU A 86 -4.61 5.63 -4.85
C GLU A 86 -3.80 5.32 -6.13
N GLU A 87 -3.39 6.32 -6.89
CA GLU A 87 -2.48 6.10 -8.04
C GLU A 87 -1.12 5.59 -7.57
N LYS A 88 -0.55 6.18 -6.51
CA LYS A 88 0.69 5.68 -5.90
C LYS A 88 0.57 4.23 -5.42
N LEU A 89 -0.58 3.87 -4.85
CA LEU A 89 -0.85 2.51 -4.41
C LEU A 89 -0.83 1.54 -5.60
N ARG A 90 -1.49 1.90 -6.72
CA ARG A 90 -1.48 1.09 -7.94
C ARG A 90 -0.07 0.93 -8.52
N GLU A 91 0.72 1.98 -8.53
CA GLU A 91 2.11 1.91 -8.98
C GLU A 91 2.93 0.93 -8.13
N VAL A 92 2.82 1.03 -6.80
CA VAL A 92 3.52 0.13 -5.87
C VAL A 92 3.03 -1.30 -6.03
N GLU A 93 1.73 -1.52 -6.21
CA GLU A 93 1.15 -2.85 -6.43
C GLU A 93 1.64 -3.47 -7.73
N SER A 94 1.69 -2.70 -8.82
CA SER A 94 2.21 -3.16 -10.11
C SER A 94 3.68 -3.57 -10.03
N VAL A 95 4.51 -2.76 -9.37
CA VAL A 95 5.92 -3.08 -9.16
C VAL A 95 6.09 -4.32 -8.28
N LEU A 96 5.31 -4.43 -7.20
CA LEU A 96 5.32 -5.60 -6.32
C LEU A 96 4.92 -6.87 -7.07
N GLU A 97 3.87 -6.82 -7.90
CA GLU A 97 3.42 -7.94 -8.72
C GLU A 97 4.46 -8.36 -9.77
N ALA A 98 5.11 -7.38 -10.40
CA ALA A 98 6.20 -7.63 -11.33
C ALA A 98 7.37 -8.35 -10.65
N GLU A 99 7.82 -7.89 -9.48
CA GLU A 99 8.89 -8.54 -8.72
C GLU A 99 8.51 -9.95 -8.26
N MET A 100 7.27 -10.14 -7.78
CA MET A 100 6.77 -11.46 -7.41
C MET A 100 6.67 -12.43 -8.60
N SER A 101 6.38 -11.91 -9.80
CA SER A 101 6.30 -12.73 -11.02
C SER A 101 7.67 -13.19 -11.50
N GLN A 102 8.74 -12.46 -11.17
CA GLN A 102 10.11 -12.87 -11.45
C GLN A 102 10.62 -13.94 -10.48
N LEU A 103 9.97 -14.16 -9.33
CA LEU A 103 10.38 -15.20 -8.40
C LEU A 103 10.08 -16.58 -8.99
N PRO A 104 11.09 -17.44 -9.16
CA PRO A 104 10.85 -18.78 -9.65
C PRO A 104 10.11 -19.59 -8.58
N ALA A 105 9.17 -20.45 -9.00
CA ALA A 105 8.46 -21.32 -8.07
C ALA A 105 9.46 -22.17 -7.27
N LEU A 106 9.49 -22.02 -5.94
CA LEU A 106 10.39 -22.79 -5.09
C LEU A 106 10.05 -24.29 -5.22
N PRO A 107 11.06 -25.18 -5.36
CA PRO A 107 10.79 -26.61 -5.36
C PRO A 107 10.13 -26.99 -4.02
N HIS A 108 9.04 -27.74 -4.09
CA HIS A 108 8.55 -28.46 -2.92
C HIS A 108 9.68 -29.39 -2.45
N ALA A 109 10.08 -29.23 -1.19
CA ALA A 109 11.03 -30.13 -0.54
C ALA A 109 10.46 -31.55 -0.47
#